data_AF-A0AA42PF27-F1
#
_entry.id   AF-A0AA42PF27-F1
#
_cell.length_a   1.000
_cell.length_b   1.000
_cell.length_c   1.000
_cell.angle_alpha   90.00
_cell.angle_beta   90.00
_cell.angle_gamma   90.00
#
_symmetry.space_group_name_H-M   'P 1'
#
loop_
_entity.id
_entity.type
_entity.pdbx_description
1 polymer ?
#
loop_
_entity_poly.entity_id
_entity_poly.type
_entity_poly.pdbx_seq_one_letter_code
_entity_poly.pdbx_strand_id
1 'polypeptide(L)'
;MGTEAAVAALLRAITLDARQPRQLRLLGLHEAWVVERFEGTEAVCGDNRLQIDCLATDAFLDLDPWLEQPLTLQLRQADGALRQ
;
A
#
# COMPACT_ATOMS: atom_id res chain seq x y z
N MET A 1 -13.86 -4.99 31.26
CA MET A 1 -14.56 -3.90 30.55
C MET A 1 -13.67 -2.97 29.71
N GLY A 2 -12.32 -3.10 29.71
CA GLY A 2 -11.46 -2.20 28.93
C GLY A 2 -11.04 -2.70 27.53
N THR A 3 -10.95 -4.01 27.35
CA THR A 3 -10.44 -4.64 26.13
C THR A 3 -11.40 -4.56 24.94
N GLU A 4 -12.70 -4.75 25.17
CA GLU A 4 -13.70 -4.72 24.09
C GLU A 4 -13.86 -3.30 23.52
N ALA A 5 -13.83 -2.28 24.37
CA ALA A 5 -13.85 -0.87 23.94
C ALA A 5 -12.57 -0.49 23.16
N ALA A 6 -11.41 -1.02 23.56
CA ALA A 6 -10.15 -0.82 22.84
C ALA A 6 -10.17 -1.51 21.47
N VAL A 7 -10.69 -2.73 21.38
CA VAL A 7 -10.85 -3.47 20.11
C VAL A 7 -11.84 -2.74 19.19
N ALA A 8 -12.95 -2.25 19.72
CA ALA A 8 -13.92 -1.46 18.94
C ALA A 8 -13.32 -0.13 18.44
N ALA A 9 -12.51 0.55 19.26
CA ALA A 9 -11.81 1.77 18.86
C ALA A 9 -10.76 1.51 17.78
N LEU A 10 -9.99 0.42 17.92
CA LEU A 10 -9.00 -0.02 16.94
C LEU A 10 -9.67 -0.40 15.61
N LEU A 11 -10.72 -1.21 15.64
CA LEU A 11 -11.50 -1.56 14.45
C LEU A 11 -12.09 -0.32 13.77
N ARG A 12 -12.56 0.66 14.55
CA ARG A 12 -13.12 1.91 14.03
C ARG A 12 -12.05 2.81 13.42
N ALA A 13 -10.85 2.86 13.99
CA ALA A 13 -9.70 3.56 13.40
C ALA A 13 -9.28 2.90 12.08
N ILE A 14 -9.14 1.57 12.05
CA ILE A 14 -8.80 0.80 10.85
C ILE A 14 -9.86 0.98 9.76
N THR A 15 -11.15 0.92 10.11
CA THR A 15 -12.25 1.09 9.14
C THR A 15 -12.45 2.53 8.70
N LEU A 16 -12.10 3.54 9.51
CA LEU A 16 -12.14 4.94 9.09
C LEU A 16 -11.01 5.24 8.10
N ASP A 17 -9.83 4.68 8.34
CA ASP A 17 -8.68 4.76 7.44
C ASP A 17 -8.98 4.05 6.11
N ALA A 18 -9.62 2.89 6.15
CA ALA A 18 -10.07 2.16 4.96
C ALA A 18 -11.13 2.90 4.11
N ARG A 19 -11.83 3.91 4.67
CA ARG A 19 -12.81 4.74 3.95
C ARG A 19 -12.18 5.93 3.23
N GLN A 20 -10.95 6.30 3.55
CA GLN A 20 -10.24 7.34 2.80
C GLN A 20 -9.65 6.75 1.52
N PRO A 21 -9.68 7.48 0.40
CA PRO A 21 -9.01 7.02 -0.81
C PRO A 21 -7.51 6.86 -0.51
N ARG A 22 -7.01 5.63 -0.60
CA ARG A 22 -5.60 5.33 -0.33
C ARG A 22 -4.70 6.29 -1.11
N GLN A 23 -3.80 6.96 -0.40
CA GLN A 23 -2.86 7.91 -1.02
C GLN A 23 -1.80 7.18 -1.85
N LEU A 24 -1.48 5.94 -1.48
CA LEU A 24 -0.53 5.07 -2.16
C LEU A 24 -1.24 3.78 -2.61
N ARG A 25 -1.00 3.36 -3.85
CA ARG A 25 -1.54 2.10 -4.41
C ARG A 25 -0.47 1.40 -5.23
N LEU A 26 -0.47 0.07 -5.17
CA LEU A 26 0.30 -0.78 -6.09
C LEU A 26 -0.66 -1.37 -7.11
N LEU A 27 -0.58 -0.92 -8.35
CA LEU A 27 -1.33 -1.50 -9.47
C LEU A 27 -0.56 -2.72 -9.99
N GLY A 28 -1.31 -3.75 -10.41
CA GLY A 28 -0.75 -5.05 -10.80
C GLY A 28 -0.71 -6.07 -9.66
N LEU A 29 -0.99 -5.65 -8.42
CA LEU A 29 -1.22 -6.55 -7.29
C LEU A 29 -2.71 -6.64 -6.94
N HIS A 30 -3.10 -7.74 -6.30
CA HIS A 30 -4.44 -7.92 -5.74
C HIS A 30 -4.73 -6.85 -4.67
N GLU A 31 -6.00 -6.47 -4.48
CA GLU A 31 -6.41 -5.42 -3.52
C GLU A 31 -6.06 -5.72 -2.05
N ALA A 32 -5.62 -6.95 -1.77
CA ALA A 32 -5.14 -7.39 -0.48
C ALA A 32 -3.84 -6.70 -0.03
N TRP A 33 -3.12 -6.03 -0.93
CA TRP A 33 -1.90 -5.32 -0.59
C TRP A 33 -2.17 -3.86 -0.21
N VAL A 34 -1.62 -3.45 0.93
CA VAL A 34 -1.64 -2.07 1.44
C VAL A 34 -0.22 -1.57 1.47
N VAL A 35 0.07 -0.46 0.78
CA VAL A 35 1.39 0.19 0.83
C VAL A 35 1.48 0.99 2.11
N GLU A 36 2.48 0.70 2.94
CA GLU A 36 2.76 1.47 4.16
C GLU A 36 3.80 2.56 3.91
N ARG A 37 4.86 2.22 3.17
CA ARG A 37 6.00 3.08 2.91
C ARG A 37 6.62 2.73 1.57
N PHE A 38 7.25 3.72 0.93
CA PHE A 38 8.19 3.46 -0.15
C PHE A 38 9.40 4.40 -0.05
N GLU A 39 10.53 3.95 -0.55
CA GLU A 39 11.76 4.72 -0.68
C GLU A 39 12.36 4.46 -2.06
N GLY A 40 12.99 5.46 -2.65
CA GLY A 40 13.42 5.38 -4.05
C GLY A 40 14.72 6.11 -4.33
N THR A 41 15.49 5.57 -5.26
CA THR A 41 16.59 6.27 -5.94
C THR A 41 16.27 6.33 -7.41
N GLU A 42 16.36 7.53 -7.99
CA GLU A 42 16.22 7.79 -9.42
C GLU A 42 17.47 8.50 -9.93
N ALA A 43 18.01 8.04 -11.05
CA ALA A 43 19.18 8.62 -11.69
C ALA A 43 18.94 8.78 -13.20
N VAL A 44 19.48 9.85 -13.80
CA VAL A 44 19.24 10.16 -15.23
C VAL A 44 19.85 9.09 -16.16
N CYS A 45 21.04 8.59 -15.82
CA CYS A 45 21.76 7.56 -16.57
C CYS A 45 22.26 6.45 -15.63
N GLY A 46 21.47 6.09 -14.62
CA GLY A 46 21.80 5.08 -13.63
C GLY A 46 20.57 4.26 -13.24
N ASP A 47 20.71 3.44 -12.22
CA ASP A 47 19.63 2.55 -11.80
C ASP A 47 18.48 3.35 -11.16
N ASN A 48 17.26 2.92 -11.49
CA ASN A 48 16.05 3.33 -10.79
C ASN A 48 15.59 2.17 -9.91
N ARG A 49 15.53 2.40 -8.60
CA ARG A 49 15.13 1.37 -7.64
C ARG A 49 14.13 1.94 -6.65
N LEU A 50 13.00 1.25 -6.53
CA LEU A 50 11.98 1.49 -5.51
C LEU A 50 11.96 0.32 -4.54
N GLN A 51 11.97 0.63 -3.25
CA GLN A 51 11.64 -0.32 -2.18
C GLN A 51 10.27 0.04 -1.64
N ILE A 52 9.40 -0.94 -1.53
CA ILE A 52 8.01 -0.72 -1.12
C ILE A 52 7.68 -1.72 -0.02
N ASP A 53 7.37 -1.19 1.16
CA ASP A 53 6.92 -1.99 2.30
C ASP A 53 5.39 -2.08 2.23
N CYS A 54 4.88 -3.31 2.25
CA CYS A 54 3.46 -3.58 2.13
C CYS A 54 2.96 -4.51 3.24
N LEU A 55 1.73 -4.26 3.70
CA LEU A 55 0.95 -5.21 4.47
C LEU A 55 0.00 -5.96 3.57
N ALA A 56 -0.10 -7.27 3.82
CA ALA A 56 -1.14 -8.10 3.26
C ALA A 56 -2.35 -8.16 4.22
N THR A 57 -3.55 -7.98 3.69
CA THR A 57 -4.80 -8.23 4.43
C THR A 57 -5.26 -9.69 4.32
N ASP A 58 -4.56 -10.50 3.54
CA ASP A 58 -4.79 -11.94 3.38
C ASP A 58 -3.53 -12.71 3.81
N ALA A 59 -3.70 -13.66 4.72
CA ALA A 59 -2.61 -14.45 5.29
C ALA A 59 -2.11 -15.59 4.38
N PHE A 60 -2.83 -15.88 3.28
CA PHE A 60 -2.55 -17.03 2.41
C PHE A 60 -2.19 -16.63 0.97
N LEU A 61 -1.67 -15.41 0.79
CA LEU A 61 -1.25 -14.93 -0.53
C LEU A 61 -0.11 -15.78 -1.10
N ASP A 62 -0.31 -16.26 -2.32
CA ASP A 62 0.76 -16.83 -3.15
C ASP A 62 1.54 -15.70 -3.83
N LEU A 63 2.84 -15.62 -3.54
CA LEU A 63 3.72 -14.56 -4.04
C LEU A 63 4.28 -14.88 -5.43
N ASP A 64 4.36 -16.16 -5.81
CA ASP A 64 5.06 -16.60 -7.02
C ASP A 64 4.53 -15.93 -8.30
N PRO A 65 3.20 -15.74 -8.48
CA PRO A 65 2.67 -15.06 -9.66
C PRO A 65 3.06 -13.59 -9.81
N TRP A 66 3.60 -12.95 -8.76
CA TRP A 66 3.97 -11.52 -8.78
C TRP A 66 5.46 -11.27 -8.96
N LEU A 67 6.29 -12.28 -8.75
CA LEU A 67 7.72 -12.14 -8.91
C LEU A 67 8.06 -11.77 -10.36
N GLU A 68 8.93 -10.77 -10.49
CA GLU A 68 9.39 -10.23 -11.78
C GLU A 68 8.28 -9.68 -12.69
N GLN A 69 7.05 -9.53 -12.17
CA GLN A 69 5.97 -8.90 -12.89
C GLN A 69 6.07 -7.37 -12.78
N PRO A 70 5.68 -6.63 -13.83
CA PRO A 70 5.64 -5.18 -13.77
C PRO A 70 4.57 -4.72 -12.77
N LEU A 71 4.96 -3.79 -11.90
CA LEU A 71 4.09 -3.15 -10.93
C LEU A 71 4.16 -1.63 -11.09
N THR A 72 3.08 -0.94 -10.72
CA THR A 72 3.03 0.52 -10.76
C THR A 72 2.67 1.06 -9.38
N LEU A 73 3.58 1.83 -8.78
CA LEU A 73 3.28 2.60 -7.58
C LEU A 73 2.55 3.88 -7.99
N GLN A 74 1.28 3.99 -7.63
CA GLN A 74 0.47 5.16 -7.88
C GLN A 74 0.31 6.00 -6.61
N LEU A 75 0.61 7.29 -6.73
CA LEU A 75 0.48 8.29 -5.68
C LEU A 75 -0.64 9.27 -6.01
N ARG A 76 -1.53 9.50 -5.04
CA ARG A 76 -2.49 10.60 -5.10
C ARG A 76 -1.86 11.87 -4.53
N GLN A 77 -1.82 12.92 -5.34
CA GLN A 77 -1.36 14.24 -4.95
C GLN A 77 -2.46 15.03 -4.23
N ALA A 78 -2.08 16.13 -3.57
CA ALA A 78 -3.01 16.93 -2.75
C ALA A 78 -4.15 17.57 -3.57
N ASP A 79 -3.90 17.84 -4.86
CA ASP A 79 -4.91 18.32 -5.82
C ASP A 79 -5.79 17.19 -6.38
N GLY A 80 -5.57 15.95 -5.94
CA GLY A 80 -6.27 14.76 -6.40
C GLY A 80 -5.67 14.10 -7.65
N ALA A 81 -4.65 14.70 -8.28
CA ALA A 81 -3.96 14.12 -9.43
C ALA A 81 -3.26 12.80 -9.07
N LEU A 82 -3.06 11.94 -10.06
CA LEU A 82 -2.41 10.65 -9.89
C LEU A 82 -1.05 10.67 -10.59
N ARG A 83 0.01 10.46 -9.82
CA ARG A 83 1.37 10.22 -10.31
C ARG A 83 1.66 8.72 -10.27
N GLN A 84 2.43 8.26 -11.23
CA GLN A 84 2.95 6.89 -11.33
C GLN A 84 4.44 6.94 -11.67
#